data_AF-A0A1G3XTA1-F1
#
_entry.id   AF-A0A1G3XTA1-F1
#
_cell.length_a   1.000
_cell.length_b   1.000
_cell.length_c   1.000
_cell.angle_alpha   90.00
_cell.angle_beta   90.00
_cell.angle_gamma   90.00
#
_symmetry.space_group_name_H-M   'P 1'
#
loop_
_entity.id
_entity.type
_entity.pdbx_description
1 polymer ?
#
loop_
_entity_poly.entity_id
_entity_poly.type
_entity_poly.pdbx_seq_one_letter_code
_entity_poly.pdbx_strand_id
1 'polypeptide(L)'
;MKNDGEELFVKVGRGAVAYFGKQPVEGIVKEVETLEDIVALTEGEVHGKVLLVKKAGVTGLIPILPEIKAIVCTTGGVGSHLAILTREFGIPCIVGVKLDP
;
A
#
# COMPACT_ATOMS: atom_id res chain seq x y z
N MET A 1 2.63 -17.92 -32.46
CA MET A 1 1.71 -17.79 -31.32
C MET A 1 1.90 -16.40 -30.73
N LYS A 2 0.98 -15.49 -31.00
CA LYS A 2 0.94 -14.18 -30.36
C LYS A 2 0.23 -14.37 -29.02
N ASN A 3 0.90 -14.08 -27.91
CA ASN A 3 0.22 -13.95 -26.62
C ASN A 3 -0.34 -12.52 -26.58
N ASP A 4 -1.50 -12.35 -27.22
CA ASP A 4 -2.33 -11.15 -27.10
C ASP A 4 -3.11 -11.20 -25.77
N GLY A 5 -2.37 -11.17 -24.66
CA GLY A 5 -2.93 -10.85 -23.35
C GLY A 5 -2.57 -9.40 -23.05
N GLU A 6 -3.49 -8.48 -23.28
CA GLU A 6 -3.31 -7.06 -23.01
C GLU A 6 -2.75 -6.87 -21.60
N GLU A 7 -1.64 -6.12 -21.46
CA GLU A 7 -1.24 -5.60 -20.15
C GLU A 7 -2.35 -4.63 -19.70
N LEU A 8 -3.30 -5.12 -18.91
CA LEU A 8 -4.38 -4.32 -18.31
C LEU A 8 -3.85 -3.24 -17.35
N PHE A 9 -2.58 -3.33 -16.97
CA PHE A 9 -1.93 -2.41 -16.05
C PHE A 9 -0.66 -1.85 -16.66
N VAL A 10 -0.54 -0.53 -16.66
CA VAL A 10 0.71 0.16 -16.95
C VAL A 10 1.52 0.25 -15.66
N LYS A 11 2.83 -0.02 -15.75
CA LYS A 11 3.73 0.23 -14.63
C LYS A 11 3.86 1.74 -14.39
N VAL A 12 3.49 2.18 -13.18
CA VAL A 12 3.52 3.60 -12.76
C VAL A 12 4.61 3.91 -11.73
N GLY A 13 5.45 2.93 -11.37
CA GLY A 13 6.53 3.16 -10.41
C GLY A 13 7.20 1.88 -9.90
N ARG A 14 8.13 2.05 -8.95
CA ARG A 14 8.86 0.96 -8.28
C ARG A 14 9.31 1.35 -6.87
N GLY A 15 9.40 0.36 -5.99
CA GLY A 15 9.93 0.52 -4.63
C GLY A 15 10.55 -0.76 -4.11
N ALA A 16 11.02 -0.72 -2.87
CA ALA A 16 11.53 -1.89 -2.17
C ALA A 16 10.36 -2.68 -1.56
N VAL A 17 10.38 -4.00 -1.69
CA VAL A 17 9.35 -4.86 -1.11
C VAL A 17 9.57 -4.97 0.40
N ALA A 18 8.62 -4.48 1.19
CA ALA A 18 8.61 -4.68 2.63
C ALA A 18 8.03 -6.05 2.99
N TYR A 19 6.90 -6.41 2.38
CA TYR A 19 6.26 -7.71 2.51
C TYR A 19 5.61 -8.11 1.19
N PHE A 20 5.90 -9.31 0.73
CA PHE A 20 5.25 -9.91 -0.43
C PHE A 20 4.10 -10.81 0.07
N GLY A 21 2.88 -10.54 -0.37
CA GLY A 21 1.73 -11.39 -0.09
C GLY A 21 1.79 -12.73 -0.83
N LYS A 22 0.77 -13.58 -0.64
CA LYS A 22 0.69 -14.87 -1.36
C LYS A 22 0.46 -14.71 -2.87
N GLN A 23 -0.22 -13.64 -3.28
CA GLN A 23 -0.62 -13.35 -4.65
C GLN A 23 -0.61 -11.83 -4.88
N PRO A 24 -0.52 -11.37 -6.15
CA PRO A 24 -0.77 -9.97 -6.49
C PRO A 24 -2.13 -9.51 -5.98
N VAL A 25 -2.23 -8.23 -5.62
CA VAL A 25 -3.46 -7.63 -5.11
C VAL A 25 -3.83 -6.40 -5.93
N GLU A 26 -5.13 -6.24 -6.13
CA GLU A 26 -5.72 -5.10 -6.83
C GLU A 26 -6.68 -4.40 -5.86
N GLY A 27 -6.85 -3.09 -6.05
CA GLY A 27 -7.74 -2.29 -5.23
C GLY A 27 -7.74 -0.82 -5.63
N ILE A 28 -8.70 -0.08 -5.08
CA ILE A 28 -8.82 1.35 -5.32
C ILE A 28 -7.75 2.06 -4.51
N VAL A 29 -6.93 2.87 -5.18
CA VAL A 29 -5.90 3.68 -4.52
C VAL A 29 -6.57 4.78 -3.70
N LYS A 30 -6.21 4.88 -2.42
CA LYS A 30 -6.58 5.99 -1.56
C LYS A 30 -5.33 6.61 -0.95
N GLU A 31 -5.13 7.89 -1.21
CA GLU A 31 -4.07 8.66 -0.56
C GLU A 31 -4.41 8.91 0.92
N VAL A 32 -3.40 8.74 1.77
CA VAL A 32 -3.46 8.97 3.21
C VAL A 32 -2.23 9.74 3.65
N GLU A 33 -2.45 10.94 4.16
CA GLU A 33 -1.39 11.84 4.63
C GLU A 33 -1.56 12.27 6.08
N THR A 34 -2.81 12.43 6.53
CA THR A 34 -3.13 12.96 7.87
C THR A 34 -3.91 11.96 8.72
N LEU A 35 -4.09 12.28 9.99
CA LEU A 35 -4.93 11.47 10.88
C LEU A 35 -6.40 11.57 10.48
N GLU A 36 -6.84 12.72 9.97
CA GLU A 36 -8.20 12.95 9.48
C GLU A 36 -8.52 12.04 8.29
N ASP A 37 -7.56 11.80 7.39
CA ASP A 37 -7.73 10.83 6.30
C ASP A 37 -8.01 9.41 6.82
N ILE A 38 -7.36 9.04 7.92
CA ILE A 38 -7.53 7.74 8.58
C ILE A 38 -8.89 7.65 9.25
N VAL A 39 -9.30 8.71 9.97
CA VAL A 39 -10.63 8.79 10.59
C VAL A 39 -11.72 8.67 9.53
N ALA A 40 -11.59 9.41 8.43
CA ALA A 40 -12.53 9.32 7.31
C ALA A 40 -12.55 7.92 6.66
N LEU A 41 -11.42 7.19 6.67
CA LEU A 41 -11.38 5.80 6.24
C LEU A 41 -12.07 4.84 7.21
N THR A 42 -11.92 5.04 8.52
CA THR A 42 -12.60 4.23 9.55
C THR A 42 -14.10 4.45 9.57
N GLU A 43 -14.57 5.66 9.26
CA GLU A 43 -16.00 5.99 9.19
C GLU A 43 -16.62 5.64 7.83
N GLY A 44 -15.79 5.51 6.80
CA GLY A 44 -16.19 5.15 5.44
C GLY A 44 -15.93 3.69 5.08
N GLU A 45 -15.87 3.40 3.78
CA GLU A 45 -15.53 2.07 3.28
C GLU A 45 -14.01 1.93 3.19
N VAL A 46 -13.39 1.10 4.03
CA VAL A 46 -11.95 0.81 3.97
C VAL A 46 -11.63 -0.48 3.20
N HIS A 47 -12.62 -1.36 3.07
CA HIS A 47 -12.47 -2.66 2.42
C HIS A 47 -12.03 -2.51 0.96
N GLY A 48 -11.07 -3.33 0.54
CA GLY A 48 -10.64 -3.35 -0.87
C GLY A 48 -9.68 -2.21 -1.29
N LYS A 49 -9.26 -1.35 -0.37
CA LYS A 49 -8.39 -0.21 -0.69
C LYS A 49 -6.90 -0.55 -0.67
N VAL A 50 -6.14 0.12 -1.54
CA VAL A 50 -4.68 0.18 -1.52
C VAL A 50 -4.28 1.57 -1.02
N LEU A 51 -3.57 1.64 0.10
CA LEU A 51 -3.20 2.94 0.67
C LEU A 51 -1.91 3.46 0.03
N LEU A 52 -1.97 4.68 -0.50
CA LEU A 52 -0.78 5.43 -0.91
C LEU A 52 -0.40 6.40 0.22
N VAL A 53 0.73 6.14 0.87
CA VAL A 53 1.15 6.83 2.10
C VAL A 53 2.46 7.57 1.87
N LYS A 54 2.52 8.86 2.22
CA LYS A 54 3.75 9.64 2.03
C LYS A 54 4.76 9.51 3.18
N LYS A 55 4.35 9.18 4.41
CA LYS A 55 5.24 9.10 5.57
C LYS A 55 5.17 7.72 6.22
N ALA A 56 6.30 7.04 6.37
CA ALA A 56 6.40 5.70 6.96
C ALA A 56 6.23 5.63 8.51
N GLY A 57 5.73 6.70 9.15
CA GLY A 57 5.62 6.85 10.61
C GLY A 57 4.20 6.70 11.18
N VAL A 58 3.24 6.22 10.39
CA VAL A 58 1.81 6.31 10.73
C VAL A 58 1.38 5.13 11.62
N THR A 59 1.55 5.27 12.93
CA THR A 59 0.91 4.37 13.93
C THR A 59 -0.62 4.38 13.81
N GLY A 60 -1.18 5.51 13.36
CA GLY A 60 -2.63 5.67 13.18
C GLY A 60 -3.25 4.69 12.19
N LEU A 61 -2.49 4.03 11.32
CA LEU A 61 -3.03 3.04 10.38
C LEU A 61 -3.42 1.71 11.03
N ILE A 62 -2.88 1.40 12.21
CA ILE A 62 -3.06 0.08 12.86
C ILE A 62 -4.52 -0.38 12.90
N PRO A 63 -5.52 0.45 13.29
CA PRO A 63 -6.92 0.03 13.35
C PRO A 63 -7.48 -0.44 12.01
N ILE A 64 -6.98 0.09 10.89
CA ILE A 64 -7.49 -0.22 9.54
C ILE A 64 -6.62 -1.21 8.75
N LEU A 65 -5.42 -1.54 9.24
CA LEU A 65 -4.51 -2.47 8.55
C LEU A 65 -5.15 -3.82 8.18
N PRO A 66 -5.98 -4.46 9.02
CA PRO A 66 -6.60 -5.74 8.68
C PRO A 66 -7.61 -5.66 7.52
N GLU A 67 -8.11 -4.47 7.20
CA GLU A 67 -9.21 -4.28 6.26
C GLU A 67 -8.75 -3.84 4.85
N ILE A 68 -7.51 -3.39 4.73
CA ILE A 68 -6.91 -2.93 3.46
C ILE A 68 -6.27 -4.07 2.68
N LYS A 69 -6.04 -3.85 1.38
CA LYS A 69 -5.43 -4.83 0.46
C LYS A 69 -3.91 -4.72 0.38
N ALA A 70 -3.38 -3.50 0.40
CA ALA A 70 -1.94 -3.23 0.32
C ALA A 70 -1.58 -1.82 0.75
N ILE A 71 -0.28 -1.60 0.93
CA ILE A 71 0.30 -0.28 1.17
C ILE A 71 1.42 0.01 0.16
N VAL A 72 1.38 1.22 -0.38
CA VAL A 72 2.41 1.83 -1.21
C VAL A 72 2.93 3.03 -0.45
N CYS A 73 4.17 3.00 0.01
CA CYS A 73 4.78 4.11 0.72
C CYS A 73 5.91 4.75 -0.10
N THR A 74 5.83 6.07 -0.32
CA THR A 74 6.84 6.79 -1.13
C THR A 74 8.12 7.10 -0.36
N THR A 75 8.13 6.93 0.96
CA THR A 75 9.30 7.15 1.82
C THR A 75 9.63 5.92 2.66
N GLY A 76 10.74 6.00 3.41
CA GLY A 76 11.21 4.94 4.27
C GLY A 76 11.92 3.81 3.54
N GLY A 77 12.16 2.73 4.27
CA GLY A 77 12.84 1.53 3.76
C GLY A 77 12.32 0.28 4.45
N VAL A 78 12.86 -0.87 4.08
CA VAL A 78 12.40 -2.18 4.57
C VAL A 78 12.57 -2.38 6.08
N GLY A 79 13.38 -1.56 6.76
CA GLY A 79 13.51 -1.54 8.22
C GLY A 79 12.64 -0.49 8.94
N SER A 80 11.78 0.23 8.22
CA SER A 80 10.89 1.23 8.82
C SER A 80 9.79 0.60 9.67
N HIS A 81 9.23 1.37 10.61
CA HIS A 81 8.15 0.92 11.48
C HIS A 81 6.94 0.42 10.68
N LEU A 82 6.50 1.18 9.67
CA LEU A 82 5.43 0.73 8.76
C LEU A 82 5.75 -0.60 8.06
N ALA A 83 6.98 -0.77 7.56
CA ALA A 83 7.39 -2.02 6.92
C ALA A 83 7.32 -3.22 7.88
N ILE A 84 7.71 -3.04 9.14
CA ILE A 84 7.62 -4.08 10.17
C ILE A 84 6.15 -4.45 10.42
N LEU A 85 5.28 -3.46 10.67
CA LEU A 85 3.86 -3.69 10.90
C LEU A 85 3.21 -4.44 9.72
N THR A 86 3.51 -4.06 8.47
CA THR A 86 2.92 -4.77 7.32
C THR A 86 3.28 -6.26 7.27
N ARG A 87 4.46 -6.66 7.78
CA ARG A 87 4.84 -8.08 7.89
C ARG A 87 4.08 -8.79 9.00
N GLU A 88 3.92 -8.14 10.16
CA GLU A 88 3.20 -8.69 11.31
C GLU A 88 1.72 -8.96 10.97
N PHE A 89 1.11 -8.04 10.22
CA PHE A 89 -0.29 -8.13 9.80
C PHE A 89 -0.47 -8.90 8.47
N GLY A 90 0.61 -9.29 7.79
CA GLY A 90 0.54 -10.02 6.52
C GLY A 90 -0.02 -9.20 5.35
N ILE A 91 0.20 -7.88 5.36
CA ILE A 91 -0.31 -6.94 4.36
C ILE A 91 0.76 -6.66 3.30
N PRO A 92 0.51 -6.92 2.00
CA PRO A 92 1.43 -6.58 0.91
C PRO A 92 1.87 -5.11 0.98
N CYS A 93 3.18 -4.87 0.91
CA CYS A 93 3.72 -3.54 1.11
C CYS A 93 4.99 -3.29 0.30
N ILE A 94 5.03 -2.15 -0.39
CA ILE A 94 6.22 -1.58 -1.03
C ILE A 94 6.53 -0.22 -0.41
N VAL A 95 7.81 0.07 -0.17
CA VAL A 95 8.31 1.27 0.51
C VAL A 95 9.38 1.96 -0.32
N GLY A 96 9.63 3.24 -0.04
CA GLY A 96 10.58 4.05 -0.82
C GLY A 96 10.21 4.12 -2.30
N VAL A 97 8.90 4.12 -2.60
CA VAL A 97 8.37 4.07 -3.95
C VAL A 97 8.68 5.36 -4.70
N LYS A 98 9.28 5.21 -5.87
CA LYS A 98 9.42 6.26 -6.88
C LYS A 98 8.39 6.01 -7.96
N LEU A 99 7.49 6.97 -8.13
CA LEU A 99 6.52 6.96 -9.22
C LEU A 99 7.22 7.46 -10.49
N ASP A 100 6.97 6.78 -11.60
CA ASP A 100 7.48 7.18 -12.91
C ASP A 100 6.61 8.35 -13.43
N PRO A 101 7.21 9.39 -14.04
CA PRO A 101 6.50 10.59 -14.52
C PRO A 101 5.63 10.34 -15.75
#